data_AF-A0A7X2P494-F1
#
_entry.id   AF-A0A7X2P494-F1
#
_cell.length_a   1.000
_cell.length_b   1.000
_cell.length_c   1.000
_cell.angle_alpha   90.00
_cell.angle_beta   90.00
_cell.angle_gamma   90.00
#
_symmetry.space_group_name_H-M   'P 1'
#
loop_
_entity.id
_entity.type
_entity.pdbx_description
1 polymer ?
#
loop_
_entity_poly.entity_id
_entity_poly.type
_entity_poly.pdbx_seq_one_letter_code
_entity_poly.pdbx_strand_id
1 'polypeptide(L)'
;MCGEITIKTCYEGIEGQNMEISDGTIDITASDDGLNAAGGNDQSGMGGFGEDMFSADEDAWITISGGTVTIDATGDGIDSNGDLTVSGGNIFVSGPSDNGNGALDYNGTATITGGTLVAAGMSGMEQNFGSDSTQGSLMMNLTDNQSGEITLEDADGNTLVSYTPMRE
;
A
#
# COMPACT_ATOMS: atom_id res chain seq x y z
N MET A 1 1.52 15.44 -20.51
CA MET A 1 0.45 14.51 -20.09
C MET A 1 1.17 13.43 -19.32
N CYS A 2 0.82 13.26 -18.05
CA CYS A 2 1.16 12.03 -17.33
C CYS A 2 0.38 10.86 -17.98
N GLY A 3 0.90 9.65 -17.89
CA GLY A 3 0.22 8.45 -18.41
C GLY A 3 -0.96 8.08 -17.52
N GLU A 4 -2.00 7.47 -18.12
CA GLU A 4 -3.11 6.87 -17.39
C GLU A 4 -3.05 5.35 -17.57
N ILE A 5 -3.07 4.62 -16.46
CA ILE A 5 -3.08 3.16 -16.42
C ILE A 5 -4.28 2.73 -15.58
N THR A 6 -5.15 1.91 -16.15
CA THR A 6 -6.27 1.32 -15.41
C THR A 6 -6.19 -0.19 -15.50
N ILE A 7 -6.01 -0.85 -14.36
CA ILE A 7 -5.96 -2.31 -14.24
C ILE A 7 -7.26 -2.76 -13.57
N LYS A 8 -8.22 -3.20 -14.40
CA LYS A 8 -9.54 -3.62 -13.91
C LYS A 8 -9.57 -5.12 -13.70
N THR A 9 -9.87 -5.55 -12.48
CA THR A 9 -10.15 -6.95 -12.15
C THR A 9 -8.98 -7.87 -12.51
N CYS A 10 -7.99 -7.89 -11.65
CA CYS A 10 -6.79 -8.71 -11.73
C CYS A 10 -6.65 -9.58 -10.49
N TYR A 11 -5.74 -10.56 -10.52
CA TYR A 11 -5.37 -11.29 -9.31
C TYR A 11 -4.54 -10.34 -8.43
N GLU A 12 -3.32 -10.06 -8.86
CA GLU A 12 -2.50 -8.95 -8.38
C GLU A 12 -2.51 -7.80 -9.40
N GLY A 13 -2.39 -6.56 -8.92
CA GLY A 13 -2.37 -5.36 -9.76
C GLY A 13 -1.08 -5.18 -10.55
N ILE A 14 -0.05 -4.65 -9.88
CA ILE A 14 1.30 -4.57 -10.43
C ILE A 14 2.17 -5.50 -9.58
N GLU A 15 2.78 -6.50 -10.22
CA GLU A 15 3.62 -7.50 -9.57
C GLU A 15 5.04 -7.45 -10.14
N GLY A 16 6.02 -7.52 -9.24
CA GLY A 16 7.41 -7.80 -9.60
C GLY A 16 8.35 -7.53 -8.44
N GLN A 17 9.51 -8.18 -8.42
CA GLN A 17 10.49 -8.04 -7.34
C GLN A 17 10.83 -6.58 -7.01
N ASN A 18 10.90 -5.72 -8.02
CA ASN A 18 11.19 -4.30 -7.84
C ASN A 18 10.15 -3.44 -8.56
N MET A 19 9.62 -2.45 -7.85
CA MET A 19 8.63 -1.54 -8.42
C MET A 19 8.98 -0.07 -8.17
N GLU A 20 9.03 0.71 -9.24
CA GLU A 20 9.22 2.16 -9.19
C GLU A 20 8.05 2.89 -9.87
N ILE A 21 7.30 3.69 -9.10
CA ILE A 21 6.24 4.57 -9.60
C ILE A 21 6.67 6.02 -9.44
N SER A 22 7.00 6.67 -10.55
CA SER A 22 7.55 8.04 -10.55
C SER A 22 6.56 9.13 -10.95
N ASP A 23 5.53 8.80 -11.74
CA ASP A 23 4.47 9.70 -12.19
C ASP A 23 3.31 8.87 -12.79
N GLY A 24 2.20 9.51 -13.16
CA GLY A 24 1.04 8.87 -13.78
C GLY A 24 -0.22 8.94 -12.92
N THR A 25 -1.35 8.57 -13.53
CA THR A 25 -2.57 8.22 -12.81
C THR A 25 -2.77 6.72 -12.97
N ILE A 26 -2.73 5.98 -11.86
CA ILE A 26 -2.82 4.52 -11.84
C ILE A 26 -4.02 4.13 -10.99
N ASP A 27 -4.98 3.42 -11.58
CA ASP A 27 -6.16 2.90 -10.88
C ASP A 27 -6.18 1.37 -10.97
N ILE A 28 -6.20 0.70 -9.82
CA ILE A 28 -6.07 -0.75 -9.68
C ILE A 28 -7.28 -1.31 -8.94
N THR A 29 -7.85 -2.40 -9.48
CA THR A 29 -8.80 -3.26 -8.77
C THR A 29 -8.32 -4.71 -8.81
N ALA A 30 -7.88 -5.22 -7.67
CA ALA A 30 -7.24 -6.53 -7.50
C ALA A 30 -8.09 -7.46 -6.60
N SER A 31 -7.99 -8.78 -6.83
CA SER A 31 -8.61 -9.81 -5.98
C SER A 31 -7.63 -10.44 -4.98
N ASP A 32 -6.36 -10.06 -5.06
CA ASP A 32 -5.33 -10.27 -4.06
C ASP A 32 -4.68 -8.90 -3.86
N ASP A 33 -3.38 -8.75 -4.13
CA ASP A 33 -2.66 -7.53 -3.80
C ASP A 33 -2.77 -6.43 -4.85
N GLY A 34 -2.86 -5.18 -4.41
CA GLY A 34 -2.86 -4.02 -5.30
C GLY A 34 -1.49 -3.81 -5.97
N LEU A 35 -0.47 -3.67 -5.14
CA LEU A 35 0.93 -3.70 -5.54
C LEU A 35 1.62 -4.84 -4.79
N ASN A 36 2.33 -5.71 -5.51
CA ASN A 36 3.08 -6.80 -4.90
C ASN A 36 4.54 -6.75 -5.33
N ALA A 37 5.44 -6.53 -4.35
CA ALA A 37 6.87 -6.74 -4.53
C ALA A 37 7.30 -8.04 -3.86
N ALA A 38 7.35 -9.10 -4.65
CA ALA A 38 7.77 -10.44 -4.26
C ALA A 38 8.66 -11.09 -5.32
N GLY A 39 9.29 -12.22 -4.94
CA GLY A 39 10.29 -13.02 -5.67
C GLY A 39 10.40 -12.82 -7.20
N GLY A 40 11.63 -12.63 -7.67
CA GLY A 40 11.97 -12.48 -9.10
C GLY A 40 11.98 -13.79 -9.92
N ASN A 41 11.65 -13.66 -11.22
CA ASN A 41 11.66 -14.54 -12.41
C ASN A 41 11.47 -16.08 -12.32
N ASP A 42 11.63 -16.75 -11.19
CA ASP A 42 11.64 -18.21 -11.11
C ASP A 42 11.18 -18.77 -9.74
N GLN A 43 10.84 -17.93 -8.75
CA GLN A 43 10.72 -18.34 -7.34
C GLN A 43 9.34 -18.23 -6.68
N SER A 44 8.26 -17.89 -7.40
CA SER A 44 6.90 -17.76 -6.86
C SER A 44 6.23 -19.05 -6.34
N GLY A 45 7.00 -20.11 -6.03
CA GLY A 45 6.44 -21.40 -5.66
C GLY A 45 7.23 -22.28 -4.69
N MET A 46 8.43 -21.92 -4.24
CA MET A 46 9.18 -22.76 -3.28
C MET A 46 10.23 -21.93 -2.54
N GLY A 47 9.81 -21.21 -1.50
CA GLY A 47 10.71 -20.94 -0.39
C GLY A 47 11.27 -22.28 0.09
N GLY A 48 12.60 -22.41 0.16
CA GLY A 48 13.24 -23.65 0.57
C GLY A 48 12.66 -24.13 1.91
N PHE A 49 12.44 -25.43 2.06
CA PHE A 49 11.98 -25.98 3.34
C PHE A 49 12.93 -25.57 4.48
N GLY A 50 12.54 -24.57 5.28
CA GLY A 50 13.31 -24.08 6.43
C GLY A 50 13.70 -22.60 6.41
N GLU A 51 13.40 -21.84 5.34
CA GLU A 51 13.54 -20.38 5.38
C GLU A 51 12.33 -19.72 6.06
N ASP A 52 12.58 -18.63 6.78
CA ASP A 52 11.55 -17.84 7.43
C ASP A 52 10.79 -17.04 6.36
N MET A 53 9.59 -17.50 6.01
CA MET A 53 8.77 -16.94 4.93
C MET A 53 8.35 -15.48 5.19
N PHE A 54 8.54 -14.96 6.40
CA PHE A 54 8.26 -13.57 6.78
C PHE A 54 9.53 -12.73 6.94
N SER A 55 10.71 -13.29 6.64
CA SER A 55 11.94 -12.50 6.62
C SER A 55 11.96 -11.58 5.40
N ALA A 56 12.51 -10.38 5.57
CA ALA A 56 12.65 -9.42 4.48
C ALA A 56 13.55 -10.00 3.37
N ASP A 57 13.04 -9.99 2.15
CA ASP A 57 13.80 -10.15 0.92
C ASP A 57 14.48 -8.80 0.60
N GLU A 58 15.79 -8.71 0.81
CA GLU A 58 16.59 -7.50 0.55
C GLU A 58 16.55 -7.08 -0.94
N ASP A 59 16.17 -7.99 -1.85
CA ASP A 59 16.01 -7.69 -3.27
C ASP A 59 14.60 -7.20 -3.60
N ALA A 60 13.61 -7.33 -2.72
CA ALA A 60 12.24 -6.90 -2.97
C ALA A 60 11.99 -5.46 -2.47
N TRP A 61 11.39 -4.61 -3.31
CA TRP A 61 11.01 -3.26 -2.86
C TRP A 61 9.98 -2.57 -3.75
N ILE A 62 9.26 -1.63 -3.13
CA ILE A 62 8.36 -0.68 -3.79
C ILE A 62 8.81 0.75 -3.47
N THR A 63 9.04 1.55 -4.50
CA THR A 63 9.32 2.99 -4.37
C THR A 63 8.29 3.81 -5.13
N ILE A 64 7.65 4.75 -4.44
CA ILE A 64 6.69 5.69 -5.02
C ILE A 64 7.20 7.12 -4.80
N SER A 65 7.59 7.79 -5.89
CA SER A 65 8.12 9.16 -5.85
C SER A 65 7.16 10.22 -6.39
N GLY A 66 6.06 9.81 -7.02
CA GLY A 66 5.11 10.74 -7.64
C GLY A 66 3.89 10.03 -8.23
N GLY A 67 3.05 10.81 -8.92
CA GLY A 67 1.79 10.34 -9.52
C GLY A 67 0.62 10.26 -8.53
N THR A 68 -0.51 9.79 -9.04
CA THR A 68 -1.71 9.44 -8.26
C THR A 68 -1.95 7.95 -8.42
N VAL A 69 -2.02 7.22 -7.31
CA VAL A 69 -2.24 5.78 -7.30
C VAL A 69 -3.47 5.47 -6.45
N THR A 70 -4.49 4.87 -7.07
CA THR A 70 -5.72 4.44 -6.39
C THR A 70 -5.80 2.92 -6.44
N ILE A 71 -5.97 2.29 -5.28
CA ILE A 71 -5.98 0.82 -5.13
C ILE A 71 -7.29 0.40 -4.46
N ASP A 72 -7.94 -0.61 -5.03
CA ASP A 72 -9.03 -1.39 -4.44
C ASP A 72 -8.62 -2.86 -4.46
N ALA A 73 -8.16 -3.39 -3.32
CA ALA A 73 -7.59 -4.73 -3.18
C ALA A 73 -8.40 -5.56 -2.17
N THR A 74 -8.43 -6.88 -2.37
CA THR A 74 -8.99 -7.81 -1.38
C THR A 74 -7.96 -8.63 -0.63
N GLY A 75 -6.74 -8.71 -1.17
CA GLY A 75 -5.53 -9.02 -0.41
C GLY A 75 -4.94 -7.72 0.13
N ASP A 76 -3.63 -7.62 0.14
CA ASP A 76 -2.93 -6.45 0.62
C ASP A 76 -3.07 -5.27 -0.33
N GLY A 77 -3.20 -4.06 0.23
CA GLY A 77 -3.22 -2.86 -0.61
C GLY A 77 -1.87 -2.65 -1.31
N ILE A 78 -0.83 -2.59 -0.49
CA ILE A 78 0.58 -2.55 -0.91
C ILE A 78 1.29 -3.61 -0.08
N ASP A 79 1.76 -4.67 -0.74
CA ASP A 79 2.58 -5.73 -0.15
C ASP A 79 4.02 -5.61 -0.68
N SER A 80 4.98 -5.50 0.23
CA SER A 80 6.37 -5.70 -0.10
C SER A 80 7.02 -6.73 0.81
N ASN A 81 7.51 -7.82 0.21
CA ASN A 81 8.38 -8.75 0.91
C ASN A 81 9.74 -8.13 1.31
N GLY A 82 10.00 -6.86 0.99
CA GLY A 82 11.15 -6.09 1.48
C GLY A 82 10.73 -4.66 1.87
N ASP A 83 11.34 -3.65 1.25
CA ASP A 83 11.17 -2.25 1.65
C ASP A 83 10.05 -1.51 0.89
N LEU A 84 9.31 -0.65 1.61
CA LEU A 84 8.39 0.34 1.05
C LEU A 84 8.94 1.76 1.26
N THR A 85 9.17 2.50 0.17
CA THR A 85 9.61 3.90 0.23
C THR A 85 8.63 4.82 -0.49
N VAL A 86 8.15 5.85 0.20
CA VAL A 86 7.27 6.88 -0.35
C VAL A 86 7.92 8.26 -0.18
N SER A 87 8.32 8.89 -1.29
CA SER A 87 8.91 10.23 -1.28
C SER A 87 8.00 11.31 -1.90
N GLY A 88 6.90 10.91 -2.53
CA GLY A 88 5.95 11.81 -3.17
C GLY A 88 4.73 11.07 -3.71
N GLY A 89 3.82 11.82 -4.35
CA GLY A 89 2.59 11.31 -4.94
C GLY A 89 1.37 11.37 -4.01
N ASN A 90 0.23 10.98 -4.57
CA ASN A 90 -1.06 10.91 -3.91
C ASN A 90 -1.57 9.47 -4.00
N ILE A 91 -1.48 8.73 -2.89
CA ILE A 91 -1.74 7.29 -2.83
C ILE A 91 -2.99 7.06 -1.98
N PHE A 92 -3.95 6.32 -2.53
CA PHE A 92 -5.23 6.05 -1.88
C PHE A 92 -5.52 4.55 -1.96
N VAL A 93 -5.65 3.91 -0.80
CA VAL A 93 -5.76 2.45 -0.70
C VAL A 93 -7.07 2.09 0.00
N SER A 94 -7.93 1.37 -0.70
CA SER A 94 -9.02 0.57 -0.13
C SER A 94 -8.49 -0.84 0.02
N GLY A 95 -8.09 -1.18 1.24
CA GLY A 95 -7.53 -2.46 1.61
C GLY A 95 -8.61 -3.50 1.96
N PRO A 96 -8.17 -4.63 2.52
CA PRO A 96 -8.98 -5.82 2.72
C PRO A 96 -10.01 -5.67 3.82
N SER A 97 -11.07 -6.47 3.72
CA SER A 97 -12.14 -6.59 4.73
C SER A 97 -11.92 -7.75 5.71
N ASP A 98 -10.72 -8.33 5.73
CA ASP A 98 -10.33 -9.46 6.57
C ASP A 98 -9.03 -9.19 7.34
N ASN A 99 -8.75 -9.97 8.38
CA ASN A 99 -7.59 -9.75 9.26
C ASN A 99 -6.33 -10.53 8.82
N GLY A 100 -6.39 -11.22 7.69
CA GLY A 100 -5.28 -11.98 7.12
C GLY A 100 -4.37 -11.16 6.22
N ASN A 101 -4.70 -9.88 6.01
CA ASN A 101 -4.06 -8.92 5.11
C ASN A 101 -4.13 -7.51 5.75
N GLY A 102 -3.49 -6.52 5.13
CA GLY A 102 -3.47 -5.10 5.48
C GLY A 102 -3.53 -4.19 4.24
N ALA A 103 -3.97 -2.95 4.42
CA ALA A 103 -3.83 -1.93 3.37
C ALA A 103 -2.35 -1.59 3.12
N LEU A 104 -1.50 -1.68 4.14
CA LEU A 104 -0.04 -1.67 4.05
C LEU A 104 0.54 -2.90 4.76
N ASP A 105 1.28 -3.73 4.02
CA ASP A 105 2.07 -4.84 4.56
C ASP A 105 3.49 -4.80 3.97
N TYR A 106 4.49 -5.05 4.82
CA TYR A 106 5.88 -5.13 4.40
C TYR A 106 6.74 -5.93 5.38
N ASN A 107 7.72 -6.68 4.88
CA ASN A 107 8.64 -7.44 5.76
C ASN A 107 9.89 -6.65 6.17
N GLY A 108 10.31 -5.69 5.35
CA GLY A 108 11.48 -4.85 5.59
C GLY A 108 11.15 -3.59 6.39
N THR A 109 11.42 -2.43 5.81
CA THR A 109 11.13 -1.11 6.39
C THR A 109 10.15 -0.34 5.51
N ALA A 110 9.28 0.43 6.15
CA ALA A 110 8.48 1.44 5.46
C ALA A 110 8.92 2.84 5.85
N THR A 111 9.26 3.67 4.86
CA THR A 111 9.68 5.06 5.05
C THR A 111 8.85 6.02 4.20
N ILE A 112 8.26 7.04 4.84
CA ILE A 112 7.60 8.15 4.14
C ILE A 112 8.30 9.49 4.41
N THR A 113 8.72 10.15 3.33
CA THR A 113 9.43 11.45 3.40
C THR A 113 8.69 12.59 2.68
N GLY A 114 7.66 12.27 1.91
CA GLY A 114 6.82 13.23 1.21
C GLY A 114 5.57 12.59 0.61
N GLY A 115 4.71 13.42 0.02
CA GLY A 115 3.44 12.99 -0.56
C GLY A 115 2.32 12.80 0.48
N THR A 116 1.23 12.23 -0.01
CA THR A 116 0.04 11.88 0.78
C THR A 116 -0.27 10.41 0.54
N LEU A 117 -0.43 9.64 1.62
CA LEU A 117 -0.97 8.29 1.58
C LEU A 117 -2.15 8.20 2.54
N VAL A 118 -3.29 7.73 2.04
CA VAL A 118 -4.44 7.34 2.87
C VAL A 118 -4.73 5.87 2.61
N ALA A 119 -4.71 5.08 3.67
CA ALA A 119 -5.00 3.66 3.64
C ALA A 119 -6.14 3.37 4.62
N ALA A 120 -7.10 2.55 4.18
CA ALA A 120 -8.20 2.09 4.99
C ALA A 120 -8.44 0.60 4.73
N GLY A 121 -8.46 -0.20 5.79
CA GLY A 121 -8.65 -1.64 5.75
C GLY A 121 -8.76 -2.19 7.17
N MET A 122 -8.89 -3.51 7.29
CA MET A 122 -8.87 -4.17 8.60
C MET A 122 -7.48 -4.12 9.24
N SER A 123 -7.45 -3.95 10.55
CA SER A 123 -6.19 -3.74 11.30
C SER A 123 -5.48 -5.03 11.71
N GLY A 124 -5.76 -6.15 11.04
CA GLY A 124 -5.26 -7.47 11.44
C GLY A 124 -3.76 -7.62 11.23
N MET A 125 -3.29 -7.30 10.02
CA MET A 125 -1.87 -7.25 9.64
C MET A 125 -1.38 -5.84 9.30
N GLU A 126 -2.25 -4.83 9.39
CA GLU A 126 -1.91 -3.44 9.04
C GLU A 126 -0.65 -2.92 9.75
N GLN A 127 0.25 -2.35 8.97
CA GLN A 127 1.48 -1.73 9.45
C GLN A 127 1.48 -0.21 9.28
N ASN A 128 2.26 0.49 10.12
CA ASN A 128 2.49 1.92 9.98
C ASN A 128 3.91 2.18 9.50
N PHE A 129 4.17 3.35 8.96
CA PHE A 129 5.51 3.79 8.62
C PHE A 129 6.46 3.81 9.82
N GLY A 130 7.72 3.45 9.57
CA GLY A 130 8.79 3.39 10.55
C GLY A 130 9.34 4.77 10.96
N SER A 131 10.19 4.76 11.99
CA SER A 131 10.74 5.97 12.63
C SER A 131 11.70 6.80 11.79
N ASP A 132 12.20 6.25 10.69
CA ASP A 132 13.09 6.95 9.75
C ASP A 132 12.31 7.89 8.82
N SER A 133 10.97 7.85 8.88
CA SER A 133 10.06 8.75 8.15
C SER A 133 10.18 10.20 8.63
N THR A 134 10.20 11.14 7.68
CA THR A 134 10.19 12.58 7.97
C THR A 134 8.82 13.23 7.75
N GLN A 135 7.91 12.53 7.07
CA GLN A 135 6.51 12.91 6.95
C GLN A 135 5.72 12.26 8.10
N GLY A 136 4.83 13.01 8.74
CA GLY A 136 4.03 12.49 9.85
C GLY A 136 3.00 11.47 9.37
N SER A 137 2.92 10.32 10.04
CA SER A 137 1.89 9.31 9.83
C SER A 137 1.02 9.14 11.07
N LEU A 138 -0.23 8.70 10.86
CA LEU A 138 -1.19 8.48 11.93
C LEU A 138 -1.98 7.21 11.62
N MET A 139 -1.89 6.22 12.49
CA MET A 139 -2.65 4.97 12.41
C MET A 139 -3.76 4.98 13.45
N MET A 140 -5.00 4.77 13.01
CA MET A 140 -6.18 4.73 13.85
C MET A 140 -6.89 3.40 13.72
N ASN A 141 -6.88 2.61 14.79
CA ASN A 141 -7.67 1.38 14.86
C ASN A 141 -9.00 1.68 15.53
N LEU A 142 -10.09 1.34 14.85
CA LEU A 142 -11.45 1.50 15.35
C LEU A 142 -11.90 0.22 16.06
N THR A 143 -12.85 0.33 17.00
CA THR A 143 -13.37 -0.83 17.74
C THR A 143 -14.41 -1.62 16.95
N ASP A 144 -15.07 -0.97 16.01
CA ASP A 144 -16.16 -1.52 15.21
C ASP A 144 -15.88 -1.21 13.74
N ASN A 145 -16.31 -2.09 12.84
CA ASN A 145 -16.21 -1.83 11.41
C ASN A 145 -17.04 -0.59 11.06
N GLN A 146 -16.44 0.34 10.33
CA GLN A 146 -17.06 1.57 9.88
C GLN A 146 -16.84 1.72 8.38
N SER A 147 -17.76 2.41 7.71
CA SER A 147 -17.61 2.88 6.34
C SER A 147 -17.93 4.35 6.25
N GLY A 148 -17.38 5.01 5.23
CA GLY A 148 -17.62 6.43 4.97
C GLY A 148 -16.35 7.21 4.66
N GLU A 149 -16.50 8.52 4.65
CA GLU A 149 -15.43 9.45 4.33
C GLU A 149 -14.45 9.60 5.49
N ILE A 150 -13.17 9.52 5.19
CA ILE A 150 -12.05 9.86 6.06
C ILE A 150 -11.59 11.26 5.67
N THR A 151 -11.56 12.18 6.65
CA THR A 151 -11.05 13.53 6.44
C THR A 151 -9.94 13.85 7.43
N LEU A 152 -8.91 14.55 6.94
CA LEU A 152 -7.90 15.21 7.75
C LEU A 152 -8.05 16.71 7.57
N GLU A 153 -8.23 17.43 8.68
CA GLU A 153 -8.37 18.88 8.71
C GLU A 153 -7.24 19.52 9.51
N ASP A 154 -6.86 20.75 9.14
CA ASP A 154 -5.98 21.57 9.97
C ASP A 154 -6.73 22.19 11.16
N ALA A 155 -5.99 22.92 12.01
CA ALA A 155 -6.56 23.55 13.20
C ALA A 155 -7.59 24.66 12.90
N ASP A 156 -7.61 25.18 11.66
CA ASP A 156 -8.56 26.20 11.20
C ASP A 156 -9.80 25.56 10.54
N GLY A 157 -9.84 24.23 10.43
CA GLY A 157 -10.92 23.47 9.80
C GLY A 157 -10.82 23.36 8.27
N ASN A 158 -9.64 23.63 7.69
CA ASN A 158 -9.43 23.40 6.26
C ASN A 158 -9.13 21.92 6.02
N THR A 159 -9.87 21.29 5.11
CA THR A 159 -9.60 19.92 4.68
C THR A 159 -8.26 19.84 3.94
N LEU A 160 -7.34 19.05 4.49
CA LEU A 160 -6.05 18.73 3.90
C LEU A 160 -6.14 17.50 2.99
N VAL A 161 -6.91 16.50 3.43
CA VAL A 161 -7.14 15.25 2.70
C VAL A 161 -8.58 14.78 2.95
N SER A 162 -9.25 14.30 1.91
CA SER A 162 -10.52 13.58 1.98
C SER A 162 -10.42 12.33 1.11
N TYR A 163 -10.89 11.21 1.64
CA TYR A 163 -10.91 9.94 0.93
C TYR A 163 -12.10 9.09 1.40
N THR A 164 -12.83 8.50 0.46
CA THR A 164 -13.85 7.49 0.76
C THR A 164 -13.37 6.15 0.23
N PRO A 165 -13.06 5.17 1.10
CA PRO A 165 -12.69 3.83 0.67
C PRO A 165 -13.79 3.21 -0.21
N MET A 166 -13.37 2.48 -1.24
CA MET A 166 -14.28 1.78 -2.16
C MET A 166 -14.88 0.52 -1.53
N ARG A 167 -14.27 0.01 -0.45
CA ARG A 167 -14.69 -1.19 0.30
C ARG A 167 -14.90 -0.88 1.79
N GLU A 168 -15.74 -1.69 2.44
CA GLU A 168 -16.01 -1.70 3.89
C GLU A 168 -15.24 -2.82 4.61
#